data_AF-A0A0G1AGW7-F1
#
_entry.id   AF-A0A0G1AGW7-F1
#
_cell.length_a   1.000
_cell.length_b   1.000
_cell.length_c   1.000
_cell.angle_alpha   90.00
_cell.angle_beta   90.00
_cell.angle_gamma   90.00
#
_symmetry.space_group_name_H-M   'P 1'
#
loop_
_entity.id
_entity.type
_entity.pdbx_description
1 polymer ?
#
loop_
_entity_poly.entity_id
_entity_poly.type
_entity_poly.pdbx_seq_one_letter_code
_entity_poly.pdbx_strand_id
1 'polypeptide(L)'
;MTDQLMSTLYIVATPIGNLEDIGMRALRILGEVDFILCEDTRVTRVLLDHYNIKTRTISYHQHSGETKVNEIMDLLARGKNLALVSDAGTPGIKNSAAKFTPSNPAPREFLRRRNYLMG
;
A
#
# COMPACT_ATOMS: atom_id res chain seq x y z
N MET A 1 7.07 21.50 -16.28
CA MET A 1 6.72 21.45 -14.85
C MET A 1 5.75 20.28 -14.67
N THR A 2 6.23 19.04 -14.71
CA THR A 2 5.39 17.89 -14.34
C THR A 2 5.32 17.90 -12.83
N ASP A 3 4.25 18.45 -12.28
CA ASP A 3 3.86 18.10 -10.93
C ASP A 3 3.61 16.59 -10.96
N GLN A 4 4.63 15.82 -10.60
CA GLN A 4 4.48 14.39 -10.44
C GLN A 4 3.50 14.25 -9.28
N LEU A 5 2.24 14.02 -9.59
CA LEU A 5 1.20 13.67 -8.63
C LEU A 5 1.76 12.54 -7.76
N MET A 6 2.23 12.89 -6.56
CA MET A 6 2.89 11.96 -5.66
C MET A 6 1.84 11.00 -5.12
N SER A 7 1.72 9.83 -5.74
CA SER A 7 0.95 8.71 -5.21
C SER A 7 1.80 7.87 -4.28
N THR A 8 1.18 7.36 -3.22
CA THR A 8 1.83 6.46 -2.25
C THR A 8 1.07 5.15 -2.16
N LEU A 9 1.81 4.04 -2.27
CA LEU A 9 1.33 2.71 -1.94
C LEU A 9 1.80 2.37 -0.52
N TYR A 10 0.86 2.33 0.43
CA TYR A 10 1.12 1.94 1.81
C TYR A 10 0.99 0.44 1.97
N ILE A 11 1.93 -0.20 2.67
CA ILE A 11 1.80 -1.60 3.06
C ILE A 11 1.35 -1.63 4.52
N VAL A 12 0.19 -2.22 4.76
CA VAL A 12 -0.47 -2.28 6.07
C VAL A 12 -0.68 -3.75 6.44
N ALA A 13 -0.11 -4.16 7.57
CA ALA A 13 -0.39 -5.46 8.15
C ALA A 13 -1.67 -5.39 8.99
N THR A 14 -2.55 -6.40 8.87
CA THR A 14 -3.67 -6.60 9.80
C THR A 14 -3.23 -7.46 10.98
N PRO A 15 -3.85 -7.30 12.15
CA PRO A 15 -3.59 -8.17 13.28
C PRO A 15 -4.17 -9.58 13.07
N ILE A 16 -3.49 -10.61 13.59
CA ILE A 16 -3.99 -11.99 13.59
C ILE A 16 -4.96 -12.14 14.76
N GLY A 17 -6.24 -11.88 14.51
CA GLY A 17 -7.32 -12.20 15.44
C GLY A 17 -7.85 -11.00 16.22
N ASN A 18 -7.02 -10.32 17.02
CA ASN A 18 -7.49 -9.18 17.82
C ASN A 18 -7.47 -7.88 17.01
N LEU A 19 -8.65 -7.33 16.70
CA LEU A 19 -8.76 -6.08 15.95
C LEU A 19 -8.03 -4.92 16.65
N GLU A 20 -8.01 -4.90 17.98
CA GLU A 20 -7.37 -3.85 18.78
C GLU A 20 -5.84 -3.81 18.69
N ASP A 21 -5.20 -4.86 18.17
CA ASP A 21 -3.76 -4.90 17.96
C ASP A 21 -3.33 -4.05 16.74
N ILE A 22 -4.28 -3.51 15.97
CA ILE A 22 -3.97 -2.61 14.86
C ILE A 22 -3.46 -1.26 15.37
N GLY A 23 -2.31 -0.82 14.84
CA GLY A 23 -1.73 0.46 15.25
C GLY A 23 -2.53 1.66 14.75
N MET A 24 -2.56 2.75 15.54
CA MET A 24 -3.22 4.02 15.18
C MET A 24 -2.78 4.57 13.82
N ARG A 25 -1.51 4.37 13.44
CA ARG A 25 -0.99 4.77 12.13
C ARG A 25 -1.65 4.00 10.99
N ALA A 26 -1.89 2.70 11.17
CA ALA A 26 -2.56 1.88 10.16
C ALA A 26 -4.02 2.33 9.98
N LEU A 27 -4.75 2.54 11.08
CA LEU A 27 -6.12 3.07 11.04
C LEU A 27 -6.20 4.41 10.31
N ARG A 28 -5.29 5.33 10.62
CA ARG A 28 -5.21 6.63 9.95
C ARG A 28 -4.99 6.48 8.44
N ILE A 29 -4.00 5.68 8.04
CA ILE A 29 -3.70 5.43 6.62
C ILE A 29 -4.92 4.82 5.93
N LEU A 30 -5.55 3.80 6.51
CA LEU A 30 -6.73 3.15 5.91
C LEU A 30 -7.90 4.12 5.74
N GLY A 31 -8.03 5.13 6.60
CA GLY A 31 -9.02 6.21 6.47
C GLY A 31 -8.67 7.33 5.48
N GLU A 32 -7.38 7.53 5.18
CA GLU A 32 -6.88 8.63 4.34
C GLU A 32 -6.67 8.24 2.87
N VAL A 33 -6.44 6.95 2.57
CA VAL A 33 -6.20 6.47 1.20
C VAL A 33 -7.48 6.48 0.35
N ASP A 34 -7.34 6.59 -0.97
CA ASP A 34 -8.47 6.52 -1.90
C ASP A 34 -9.04 5.09 -1.99
N PHE A 35 -8.17 4.08 -1.98
CA PHE A 35 -8.57 2.67 -2.06
C PHE A 35 -7.71 1.75 -1.20
N ILE A 36 -8.33 0.67 -0.75
CA ILE A 36 -7.69 -0.40 0.01
C ILE A 36 -7.64 -1.67 -0.85
N LEU A 37 -6.45 -2.12 -1.21
CA LEU A 37 -6.21 -3.39 -1.88
C LEU A 37 -6.17 -4.50 -0.81
N CYS A 38 -6.98 -5.55 -0.97
CA CYS A 38 -7.03 -6.66 -0.01
C CYS A 38 -7.31 -8.00 -0.70
N GLU A 39 -6.86 -9.09 -0.09
CA GLU A 39 -7.09 -10.44 -0.62
C GLU A 39 -8.55 -10.85 -0.45
N ASP A 40 -9.08 -10.76 0.78
CA ASP A 40 -10.49 -10.95 1.07
C ASP A 40 -11.14 -9.64 1.55
N THR A 41 -12.01 -9.12 0.68
CA THR A 41 -12.80 -7.92 0.97
C THR A 41 -13.76 -8.10 2.15
N ARG A 42 -14.23 -9.33 2.45
CA ARG A 42 -15.15 -9.60 3.56
C ARG A 42 -14.44 -9.46 4.91
N VAL A 43 -13.25 -10.04 5.03
CA VAL A 43 -12.42 -9.96 6.24
C VAL A 43 -12.01 -8.50 6.49
N THR A 44 -11.51 -7.84 5.45
CA THR A 44 -11.11 -6.43 5.53
C THR A 44 -12.30 -5.55 5.90
N ARG A 45 -13.51 -5.86 5.39
CA ARG A 45 -14.71 -5.09 5.71
C ARG A 45 -15.07 -5.13 7.20
N VAL A 46 -14.90 -6.28 7.86
CA VAL A 46 -15.12 -6.39 9.32
C VAL A 46 -14.21 -5.43 10.10
N LEU A 47 -12.92 -5.39 9.74
CA LEU A 47 -11.96 -4.45 10.33
C LEU A 47 -12.39 -2.99 10.09
N LEU A 48 -12.73 -2.64 8.84
CA LEU A 48 -13.10 -1.27 8.49
C LEU A 48 -14.40 -0.83 9.18
N ASP A 49 -15.41 -1.71 9.23
CA ASP A 49 -16.68 -1.42 9.87
C ASP A 49 -16.51 -1.24 11.40
N HIS A 50 -15.65 -2.06 12.05
CA HIS A 50 -15.33 -1.92 13.47
C HIS A 50 -14.75 -0.53 13.82
N TYR A 51 -13.92 0.03 12.94
CA TYR A 51 -13.33 1.36 13.10
C TYR A 51 -14.07 2.47 12.34
N ASN A 52 -15.25 2.20 11.78
CA ASN A 52 -16.08 3.14 11.02
C ASN A 52 -15.33 3.79 9.83
N ILE A 53 -14.44 3.05 9.18
CA ILE A 53 -13.68 3.47 8.00
C ILE A 53 -14.51 3.17 6.74
N LYS A 54 -14.75 4.19 5.90
CA LYS A 54 -15.62 4.11 4.72
C LYS A 54 -14.88 3.94 3.39
N THR A 55 -13.56 3.81 3.45
CA THR A 55 -12.70 3.70 2.27
C THR A 55 -13.06 2.47 1.44
N ARG A 56 -13.03 2.62 0.11
CA ARG A 56 -13.43 1.55 -0.82
C ARG A 56 -12.35 0.47 -0.90
N THR A 57 -12.78 -0.78 -0.93
CA THR A 57 -11.90 -1.94 -1.08
C THR A 57 -11.86 -2.44 -2.53
N ILE A 58 -10.69 -2.85 -3.00
CA ILE A 58 -10.45 -3.53 -4.28
C ILE A 58 -9.83 -4.89 -3.96
N SER A 59 -10.38 -5.97 -4.53
CA SER A 59 -9.80 -7.30 -4.40
C SER A 59 -8.49 -7.39 -5.19
N TYR A 60 -7.39 -7.75 -4.52
CA TYR A 60 -6.08 -7.97 -5.12
C TYR A 60 -5.31 -9.06 -4.35
N HIS A 61 -4.84 -10.06 -5.07
CA HIS A 61 -4.08 -11.20 -4.52
C HIS A 61 -3.10 -11.75 -5.57
N GLN A 62 -2.25 -12.71 -5.21
CA GLN A 62 -1.19 -13.25 -6.07
C GLN A 62 -1.67 -13.77 -7.45
N HIS A 63 -2.87 -14.37 -7.50
CA HIS A 63 -3.51 -14.84 -8.74
C HIS A 63 -4.25 -13.75 -9.53
N SER A 64 -4.17 -12.49 -9.12
CA SER A 64 -4.78 -11.38 -9.86
C SER A 64 -4.08 -11.24 -11.22
N GLY A 65 -4.88 -11.25 -12.29
CA GLY A 65 -4.38 -11.13 -13.65
C GLY A 65 -3.70 -9.78 -13.93
N GLU A 66 -2.96 -9.71 -15.02
CA GLU A 66 -2.23 -8.49 -15.43
C GLU A 66 -3.16 -7.28 -15.61
N THR A 67 -4.39 -7.49 -16.08
CA THR A 67 -5.41 -6.45 -16.19
C THR A 67 -5.65 -5.73 -14.86
N LYS A 68 -5.65 -6.47 -13.74
CA LYS A 68 -5.88 -5.92 -12.41
C LYS A 68 -4.68 -5.12 -11.90
N VAL A 69 -3.48 -5.60 -12.23
CA VAL A 69 -2.24 -4.87 -11.95
C VAL A 69 -2.21 -3.55 -12.71
N ASN A 70 -2.56 -3.56 -14.00
CA ASN A 70 -2.62 -2.36 -14.84
C ASN A 70 -3.65 -1.35 -14.31
N GLU A 71 -4.82 -1.80 -13.86
CA GLU A 71 -5.81 -0.93 -13.21
C GLU A 71 -5.23 -0.23 -11.96
N ILE A 72 -4.51 -0.97 -11.12
CA ILE A 72 -3.86 -0.43 -9.92
C ILE A 72 -2.75 0.56 -10.28
N MET A 73 -1.94 0.24 -11.30
CA MET A 73 -0.89 1.13 -11.81
C MET A 73 -1.48 2.42 -12.36
N ASP A 74 -2.59 2.35 -13.09
CA ASP A 74 -3.30 3.52 -13.60
C ASP A 74 -3.83 4.40 -12.46
N LEU A 75 -4.31 3.81 -11.36
CA LEU A 75 -4.72 4.56 -10.18
C LEU A 75 -3.53 5.32 -9.57
N LEU A 76 -2.39 4.65 -9.39
CA LEU A 76 -1.16 5.28 -8.88
C LEU A 76 -0.68 6.39 -9.84
N ALA A 77 -0.70 6.15 -11.16
CA ALA A 77 -0.31 7.14 -12.16
C ALA A 77 -1.22 8.39 -12.17
N ARG A 78 -2.48 8.24 -11.73
CA ARG A 78 -3.43 9.34 -11.54
C ARG A 78 -3.27 10.06 -10.19
N GLY A 79 -2.26 9.73 -9.40
CA GLY A 79 -2.01 10.37 -8.11
C GLY A 79 -2.84 9.83 -6.96
N LYS A 80 -3.45 8.64 -7.11
CA LYS A 80 -4.27 8.04 -6.05
C LYS A 80 -3.40 7.35 -5.01
N ASN A 81 -3.75 7.54 -3.74
CA ASN A 81 -3.10 6.86 -2.63
C ASN A 81 -3.80 5.54 -2.38
N LEU A 82 -3.02 4.47 -2.24
CA LEU A 82 -3.53 3.11 -2.08
C LEU A 82 -2.94 2.48 -0.83
N ALA A 83 -3.72 1.68 -0.10
CA ALA A 83 -3.19 0.81 0.96
C ALA A 83 -3.32 -0.65 0.55
N LEU A 84 -2.22 -1.39 0.50
CA LEU A 84 -2.22 -2.83 0.41
C LEU A 84 -2.29 -3.43 1.82
N VAL A 85 -3.43 -4.06 2.10
CA VAL A 85 -3.71 -4.78 3.33
C VAL A 85 -3.36 -6.24 3.11
N SER A 86 -2.48 -6.76 3.95
CA SER A 86 -2.11 -8.18 3.97
C SER A 86 -2.50 -8.79 5.29
N ASP A 87 -3.18 -9.94 5.24
CA ASP A 87 -3.34 -10.76 6.42
C ASP A 87 -1.98 -11.20 6.94
N ALA A 88 -1.86 -11.22 8.26
CA ALA A 88 -0.65 -11.61 8.93
C ALA A 88 -0.44 -13.12 8.78
N GLY A 89 0.27 -13.41 7.68
CA GLY A 89 0.63 -14.71 7.17
C GLY A 89 1.56 -14.51 5.98
N THR A 90 2.58 -13.66 6.15
CA THR A 90 3.45 -13.13 5.10
C THR A 90 2.67 -12.26 4.10
N PRO A 91 2.86 -10.93 4.07
CA PRO A 91 2.62 -10.24 2.81
C PRO A 91 3.39 -10.99 1.75
N GLY A 92 2.74 -11.27 0.63
CA GLY A 92 3.34 -11.89 -0.57
C GLY A 92 4.47 -11.03 -1.17
N ILE A 93 5.40 -10.53 -0.35
CA ILE A 93 6.72 -10.04 -0.70
C ILE A 93 7.46 -11.11 -1.53
N LYS A 94 7.08 -12.39 -1.42
CA LYS A 94 7.62 -13.41 -2.32
C LYS A 94 7.13 -13.34 -3.77
N ASN A 95 6.06 -12.61 -4.14
CA ASN A 95 5.63 -12.55 -5.56
C ASN A 95 4.81 -11.32 -6.04
N SER A 96 4.28 -10.44 -5.18
CA SER A 96 3.39 -9.34 -5.62
C SER A 96 3.99 -7.94 -5.47
N ALA A 97 4.79 -7.68 -4.42
CA ALA A 97 5.44 -6.37 -4.24
C ALA A 97 6.45 -6.05 -5.37
N ALA A 98 7.10 -7.09 -5.91
CA ALA A 98 7.99 -6.96 -7.06
C ALA A 98 7.28 -6.47 -8.33
N LYS A 99 5.95 -6.62 -8.44
CA LYS A 99 5.20 -6.07 -9.58
C LYS A 99 5.07 -4.55 -9.52
N PHE A 100 5.22 -3.95 -8.33
CA PHE A 100 5.07 -2.51 -8.11
C PHE A 100 6.41 -1.77 -7.99
N THR A 101 7.55 -2.45 -8.17
CA THR A 101 8.84 -1.76 -8.25
C THR A 101 8.99 -1.11 -9.62
N PRO A 102 9.12 0.23 -9.72
CA PRO A 102 9.57 0.84 -10.95
C PRO A 102 10.97 0.30 -11.27
N SER A 103 11.18 -0.19 -12.49
CA SER A 103 12.45 -0.74 -12.99
C SER A 103 13.56 0.32 -13.16
N ASN A 104 13.49 1.44 -12.42
CA ASN A 104 14.43 2.54 -12.54
C ASN A 104 15.41 2.52 -11.36
N PRO A 105 16.68 2.12 -11.54
CA PRO A 105 17.68 2.28 -10.49
C PRO A 105 17.85 3.77 -10.22
N ALA A 106 17.55 4.20 -9.00
CA ALA A 106 17.74 5.59 -8.59
C ALA A 106 19.15 6.07 -9.00
N PRO A 107 19.28 7.26 -9.62
CA PRO A 107 20.57 7.76 -10.03
C PRO A 107 21.51 7.85 -8.82
N ARG A 108 22.72 7.32 -8.98
CA ARG A 108 23.79 7.12 -7.98
C ARG A 108 24.22 8.38 -7.20
N GLU A 109 23.58 9.53 -7.42
CA GLU A 109 23.91 10.81 -6.81
C GLU A 109 23.33 11.00 -5.39
N PHE A 110 22.32 10.22 -4.99
CA PHE A 110 21.62 10.43 -3.73
C PHE A 110 22.41 9.98 -2.48
N LEU A 111 23.44 9.14 -2.65
CA LEU A 111 24.24 8.60 -1.53
C LEU A 111 25.45 9.48 -1.14
N ARG A 112 25.71 10.60 -1.81
CA ARG A 112 26.91 11.42 -1.56
C ARG A 112 26.71 12.60 -0.57
N ARG A 113 25.49 12.83 -0.07
CA ARG A 113 25.16 14.00 0.78
C ARG A 113 24.98 13.71 2.29
N ARG A 114 25.44 12.57 2.82
CA ARG A 114 25.38 12.28 4.28
C ARG A 114 26.72 12.30 5.03
N ASN A 115 27.79 12.85 4.45
CA ASN A 115 29.10 12.99 5.13
C ASN A 115 29.55 14.45 5.33
N TYR A 116 28.62 15.37 5.64
CA TYR A 116 28.97 16.70 6.17
C TYR A 116 27.88 17.10 7.17
N LEU A 117 28.13 16.83 8.45
CA LEU A 117 27.57 17.47 9.66
C LEU A 117 27.91 16.59 10.87
N MET A 118 29.21 16.46 11.13
CA MET A 118 29.79 16.19 12.45
C MET A 118 31.01 17.11 12.50
N GLY A 119 30.74 18.34 12.94
CA GLY A 119 31.69 19.37 13.32
C GLY A 119 31.25 19.93 14.65
#